data_AF-A0A2T2ZZJ6-F1
#
_entry.id   AF-A0A2T2ZZJ6-F1
#
_cell.length_a   1.000
_cell.length_b   1.000
_cell.length_c   1.000
_cell.angle_alpha   90.00
_cell.angle_beta   90.00
_cell.angle_gamma   90.00
#
_symmetry.space_group_name_H-M   'P 1'
#
loop_
_entity.id
_entity.type
_entity.pdbx_description
1 polymer ?
#
loop_
_entity_poly.entity_id
_entity_poly.type
_entity_poly.pdbx_seq_one_letter_code
_entity_poly.pdbx_strand_id
1 'polypeptide(L)'
;MSQASRWPALLRLVLLASSPPLAAAFNNPPDVDIWCGKAYRATNASFNPGGWFEDTPYADADSSFRLTAKPRMSIYLDTDKTAAVLVDAVAPSTANTSSNADDLLVTISLGDITLGSASVAMGSSSNEVPVALASLSPQMDPYTLDITATSLSTNATLYATTANFSYLPYPDSYGSVARLDNLYGGTQAQRGKNSSWVDIYPYTYYVQWSLYWDANVSTLNDFAATYNMIHIVPTGTLGDTPFPWAQFQPYLDRAAELGIWLQYDVLWTPDNVTSMVEQVTTLRTHPSILSWYQSDEPDGKSNPLNATGLAYNTIKSIDPYHPISLALNCYDFYYSDYAAGADIITPDVYPISTNLTYSTEYLTPCNATYGCCGCDDCGAGPTVFSDIAHRLDEFRRRDELIGWAKTQWFAPQAFGNETFWTRYPTAPELAVMTLLGVNHGAKAIVNWDFPTTAELAGVTAQLAGLFNNSAVTSFLIGSPRTQDLGVVGGGGIVDAAVWVKEEEEENKTALVSIVNLDYDAVSGPVTVALPERLSVSGVKTNVWGNTTWTVEDGAITVAGGLDGLDVSVLIVTLG
;
A
#
# COMPACT_ATOMS: atom_id res chain seq x y z
N MET A 1 -35.40 -38.99 47.16
CA MET A 1 -36.75 -38.62 46.65
C MET A 1 -36.63 -37.29 45.93
N SER A 2 -37.35 -37.13 44.80
CA SER A 2 -37.28 -36.04 43.79
C SER A 2 -36.15 -36.25 42.76
N GLN A 3 -36.40 -36.81 41.57
CA GLN A 3 -37.11 -36.37 40.35
C GLN A 3 -36.26 -35.55 39.35
N ALA A 4 -36.39 -35.95 38.08
CA ALA A 4 -35.53 -35.68 36.93
C ALA A 4 -35.76 -34.34 36.21
N SER A 5 -34.75 -33.92 35.46
CA SER A 5 -34.82 -33.18 34.19
C SER A 5 -33.49 -33.45 33.45
N ARG A 6 -33.37 -34.52 32.65
CA ARG A 6 -33.61 -34.63 31.20
C ARG A 6 -33.11 -33.43 30.37
N TRP A 7 -31.85 -33.49 29.95
CA TRP A 7 -31.33 -32.83 28.75
C TRP A 7 -31.07 -33.91 27.68
N PRO A 8 -31.53 -33.74 26.42
CA PRO A 8 -31.40 -34.77 25.40
C PRO A 8 -29.99 -34.79 24.80
N ALA A 9 -29.47 -36.01 24.63
CA ALA A 9 -28.36 -36.31 23.76
C ALA A 9 -28.76 -36.04 22.30
N LEU A 10 -28.15 -35.03 21.66
CA LEU A 10 -28.09 -34.88 20.19
C LEU A 10 -27.11 -33.75 19.84
N LEU A 11 -25.83 -34.08 19.76
CA LEU A 11 -24.82 -33.34 18.99
C LEU A 11 -23.71 -34.31 18.59
N ARG A 12 -24.07 -35.22 17.69
CA ARG A 12 -23.15 -35.77 16.70
C ARG A 12 -23.57 -35.18 15.36
N LEU A 13 -23.05 -34.00 15.03
CA LEU A 13 -23.08 -33.48 13.67
C LEU A 13 -21.63 -33.27 13.24
N VAL A 14 -21.14 -34.28 12.53
CA VAL A 14 -20.33 -34.18 11.31
C VAL A 14 -19.36 -32.98 11.27
N LEU A 15 -18.16 -33.17 11.83
CA LEU A 15 -16.95 -32.59 11.26
C LEU A 15 -16.74 -33.25 9.88
N LEU A 16 -17.41 -32.72 8.85
CA LEU A 16 -16.88 -32.82 7.51
C LEU A 16 -15.67 -31.89 7.52
N ALA A 17 -14.50 -32.46 7.81
CA ALA A 17 -13.27 -31.90 7.31
C ALA A 17 -13.45 -31.82 5.79
N SER A 18 -13.86 -30.65 5.30
CA SER A 18 -13.46 -30.25 3.96
C SER A 18 -11.95 -30.29 4.01
N SER A 19 -11.36 -31.32 3.40
CA SER A 19 -9.96 -31.26 3.01
C SER A 19 -9.77 -29.88 2.39
N PRO A 20 -8.77 -29.08 2.83
CA PRO A 20 -8.47 -27.85 2.13
C PRO A 20 -8.33 -28.21 0.64
N PRO A 21 -8.86 -27.41 -0.29
CA PRO A 21 -8.57 -27.62 -1.70
C PRO A 21 -7.05 -27.80 -1.81
N LEU A 22 -6.61 -28.91 -2.41
CA LEU A 22 -5.20 -29.14 -2.72
C LEU A 22 -4.69 -27.85 -3.32
N ALA A 23 -3.71 -27.21 -2.67
CA ALA A 23 -3.02 -26.06 -3.24
C ALA A 23 -2.65 -26.45 -4.67
N ALA A 24 -2.99 -25.61 -5.65
CA ALA A 24 -2.60 -25.88 -7.02
C ALA A 24 -1.09 -26.05 -7.03
N ALA A 25 -0.60 -27.22 -7.44
CA ALA A 25 0.82 -27.43 -7.60
C ALA A 25 1.29 -26.48 -8.70
N PHE A 26 2.36 -25.73 -8.44
CA PHE A 26 3.01 -24.93 -9.46
C PHE A 26 3.50 -25.83 -10.60
N ASN A 27 3.77 -25.25 -11.75
CA ASN A 27 4.24 -25.99 -12.92
C ASN A 27 5.73 -26.41 -12.81
N ASN A 28 6.32 -26.40 -11.61
CA ASN A 28 7.72 -26.74 -11.42
C ASN A 28 7.93 -28.27 -11.42
N PRO A 29 9.03 -28.77 -12.02
CA PRO A 29 9.37 -30.17 -11.91
C PRO A 29 9.65 -30.57 -10.44
N PRO A 30 9.46 -31.86 -10.07
CA PRO A 30 9.83 -32.34 -8.75
C PRO A 30 11.28 -32.03 -8.39
N ASP A 31 11.52 -31.66 -7.14
CA ASP A 31 12.85 -31.35 -6.59
C ASP A 31 13.58 -30.17 -7.27
N VAL A 32 12.84 -29.25 -7.89
CA VAL A 32 13.37 -28.00 -8.46
C VAL A 32 13.00 -26.82 -7.57
N ASP A 33 14.04 -26.15 -7.06
CA ASP A 33 13.88 -24.91 -6.33
C ASP A 33 13.52 -23.76 -7.29
N ILE A 34 12.52 -22.98 -6.89
CA ILE A 34 11.95 -21.90 -7.68
C ILE A 34 11.93 -20.58 -6.93
N TRP A 35 12.01 -19.48 -7.69
CA TRP A 35 11.76 -18.12 -7.23
C TRP A 35 10.89 -17.42 -8.28
N CYS A 36 9.76 -16.82 -7.88
CA CYS A 36 8.77 -16.27 -8.82
C CYS A 36 8.36 -17.29 -9.91
N GLY A 37 8.25 -18.56 -9.51
CA GLY A 37 7.98 -19.69 -10.40
C GLY A 37 9.16 -20.20 -11.24
N LYS A 38 10.28 -19.46 -11.32
CA LYS A 38 11.42 -19.75 -12.20
C LYS A 38 12.44 -20.64 -11.49
N ALA A 39 12.94 -21.69 -12.16
CA ALA A 39 14.13 -22.39 -11.68
C ALA A 39 15.30 -21.41 -11.58
N TYR A 40 16.06 -21.43 -10.48
CA TYR A 40 17.18 -20.51 -10.32
C TYR A 40 18.54 -21.17 -10.12
N ARG A 41 18.64 -22.49 -9.88
CA ARG A 41 19.95 -23.16 -9.73
C ARG A 41 20.51 -23.60 -11.08
N ALA A 42 21.82 -23.45 -11.26
CA ALA A 42 22.56 -23.90 -12.45
C ALA A 42 22.43 -25.40 -12.76
N THR A 43 22.01 -26.22 -11.79
CA THR A 43 21.76 -27.66 -11.97
C THR A 43 20.40 -27.98 -12.58
N ASN A 44 19.47 -27.02 -12.64
CA ASN A 44 18.12 -27.20 -13.16
C ASN A 44 17.98 -26.60 -14.56
N ALA A 45 17.09 -27.16 -15.38
CA ALA A 45 16.71 -26.57 -16.66
C ALA A 45 15.65 -25.47 -16.47
N SER A 46 15.63 -24.49 -17.38
CA SER A 46 14.55 -23.51 -17.48
C SER A 46 13.22 -24.17 -17.85
N PHE A 47 12.11 -23.60 -17.40
CA PHE A 47 10.76 -24.01 -17.79
C PHE A 47 9.80 -22.81 -17.72
N ASN A 48 8.62 -22.93 -18.33
CA ASN A 48 7.61 -21.89 -18.23
C ASN A 48 6.91 -21.99 -16.86
N PRO A 49 7.04 -20.99 -15.98
CA PRO A 49 6.45 -21.04 -14.64
C PRO A 49 4.92 -21.06 -14.66
N GLY A 50 4.28 -20.48 -15.68
CA GLY A 50 2.86 -20.14 -15.63
C GLY A 50 2.59 -19.08 -14.56
N GLY A 51 1.32 -18.89 -14.18
CA GLY A 51 0.95 -17.98 -13.09
C GLY A 51 1.04 -16.49 -13.42
N TRP A 52 1.43 -16.12 -14.64
CA TRP A 52 1.43 -14.75 -15.14
C TRP A 52 0.04 -14.11 -14.98
N PHE A 53 0.02 -12.80 -14.71
CA PHE A 53 -1.26 -12.10 -14.59
C PHE A 53 -1.95 -12.08 -15.95
N GLU A 54 -3.11 -12.73 -16.04
CA GLU A 54 -3.94 -12.64 -17.22
C GLU A 54 -4.73 -11.34 -17.17
N ASP A 55 -4.48 -10.45 -18.13
CA ASP A 55 -5.34 -9.31 -18.46
C ASP A 55 -6.68 -9.85 -19.01
N THR A 56 -7.43 -10.56 -18.18
CA THR A 56 -8.81 -10.90 -18.47
C THR A 56 -9.61 -9.63 -18.23
N PRO A 57 -10.26 -9.06 -19.26
CA PRO A 57 -11.27 -8.06 -19.02
C PRO A 57 -12.27 -8.68 -18.04
N TYR A 58 -12.61 -7.95 -16.98
CA TYR A 58 -13.66 -8.36 -16.04
C TYR A 58 -14.87 -8.88 -16.83
N ALA A 59 -15.52 -9.95 -16.35
CA ALA A 59 -16.51 -10.76 -17.07
C ALA A 59 -17.72 -9.99 -17.69
N ASP A 60 -17.82 -8.69 -17.46
CA ASP A 60 -18.81 -7.76 -18.01
C ASP A 60 -18.29 -6.94 -19.21
N ALA A 61 -17.38 -7.50 -20.02
CA ALA A 61 -16.91 -6.89 -21.27
C ALA A 61 -18.02 -6.60 -22.31
N ASP A 62 -19.26 -7.06 -22.05
CA ASP A 62 -20.46 -6.81 -22.85
C ASP A 62 -21.33 -5.65 -22.30
N SER A 63 -20.98 -5.05 -21.15
CA SER A 63 -21.71 -3.93 -20.57
C SER A 63 -21.04 -2.59 -20.92
N SER A 64 -21.80 -1.68 -21.54
CA SER A 64 -21.32 -0.35 -21.95
C SER A 64 -21.13 0.63 -20.79
N PHE A 65 -21.15 0.15 -19.54
CA PHE A 65 -21.06 0.96 -18.32
C PHE A 65 -20.76 0.07 -17.11
N ARG A 66 -19.85 0.52 -16.25
CA ARG A 66 -19.39 -0.15 -15.03
C ARG A 66 -19.80 0.66 -13.80
N LEU A 67 -20.55 0.02 -12.90
CA LEU A 67 -20.83 0.53 -11.55
C LEU A 67 -20.02 -0.27 -10.53
N THR A 68 -19.04 0.36 -9.89
CA THR A 68 -18.30 -0.22 -8.77
C THR A 68 -18.51 0.60 -7.51
N ALA A 69 -18.47 -0.06 -6.36
CA ALA A 69 -18.68 0.59 -5.07
C ALA A 69 -17.74 0.00 -4.02
N LYS A 70 -17.20 0.86 -3.16
CA LYS A 70 -16.36 0.48 -2.01
C LYS A 70 -16.53 1.48 -0.87
N PRO A 71 -16.42 1.09 0.42
CA PRO A 71 -16.42 2.05 1.52
C PRO A 71 -15.32 3.10 1.35
N ARG A 72 -15.56 4.36 1.74
CA ARG A 72 -14.51 5.40 1.78
C ARG A 72 -13.38 5.04 2.75
N MET A 73 -13.72 4.49 3.93
CA MET A 73 -12.75 3.99 4.90
C MET A 73 -12.81 2.46 4.99
N SER A 74 -11.68 1.79 5.18
CA SER A 74 -11.63 0.32 5.31
C SER A 74 -12.49 -0.22 6.46
N ILE A 75 -12.62 0.55 7.54
CA ILE A 75 -13.55 0.31 8.64
C ILE A 75 -14.17 1.64 9.13
N TYR A 76 -15.39 1.55 9.64
CA TYR A 76 -16.05 2.58 10.44
C TYR A 76 -16.29 2.07 11.86
N LEU A 77 -16.33 2.97 12.83
CA LEU A 77 -16.55 2.66 14.25
C LEU A 77 -17.85 3.31 14.75
N ASP A 78 -18.43 2.76 15.82
CA ASP A 78 -19.61 3.33 16.52
C ASP A 78 -19.41 4.79 17.01
N THR A 79 -18.18 5.28 17.01
CA THR A 79 -17.82 6.67 17.31
C THR A 79 -17.80 7.60 16.08
N ASP A 80 -17.81 7.06 14.87
CA ASP A 80 -17.84 7.84 13.63
C ASP A 80 -19.21 8.51 13.46
N LYS A 81 -19.19 9.77 13.01
CA LYS A 81 -20.41 10.56 12.78
C LYS A 81 -20.89 10.53 11.34
N THR A 82 -19.98 10.23 10.44
CA THR A 82 -20.19 10.29 8.99
C THR A 82 -19.53 9.09 8.36
N ALA A 83 -20.17 8.55 7.34
CA ALA A 83 -19.61 7.53 6.48
C ALA A 83 -20.00 7.81 5.03
N ALA A 84 -19.20 7.26 4.12
CA ALA A 84 -19.47 7.30 2.69
C ALA A 84 -19.04 5.99 2.02
N VAL A 85 -19.63 5.74 0.86
CA VAL A 85 -19.20 4.76 -0.12
C VAL A 85 -18.73 5.54 -1.35
N LEU A 86 -17.57 5.15 -1.87
CA LEU A 86 -17.03 5.61 -3.13
C LEU A 86 -17.69 4.83 -4.26
N VAL A 87 -18.19 5.54 -5.26
CA VAL A 87 -18.88 4.96 -6.42
C VAL A 87 -18.19 5.42 -7.70
N ASP A 88 -17.80 4.45 -8.52
CA ASP A 88 -17.36 4.69 -9.89
C ASP A 88 -18.50 4.37 -10.84
N ALA A 89 -18.80 5.31 -11.74
CA ALA A 89 -19.88 5.25 -12.71
C ALA A 89 -19.29 5.39 -14.12
N VAL A 90 -18.34 4.53 -14.48
CA VAL A 90 -17.46 4.71 -15.64
C VAL A 90 -18.01 3.96 -16.86
N ALA A 91 -18.10 4.64 -18.01
CA ALA A 91 -18.31 3.98 -19.31
C ALA A 91 -16.94 3.56 -19.91
N PRO A 92 -16.83 2.43 -20.63
CA PRO A 92 -15.56 1.99 -21.18
C PRO A 92 -14.99 3.02 -22.16
N SER A 93 -13.65 3.08 -22.24
CA SER A 93 -12.86 4.07 -23.01
C SER A 93 -13.11 4.10 -24.52
N THR A 94 -13.81 3.10 -25.06
CA THR A 94 -14.25 3.04 -26.47
C THR A 94 -15.62 3.68 -26.71
N ALA A 95 -16.35 4.03 -25.65
CA ALA A 95 -17.58 4.79 -25.75
C ALA A 95 -17.25 6.25 -26.06
N ASN A 96 -17.48 6.65 -27.30
CA ASN A 96 -17.45 8.04 -27.74
C ASN A 96 -18.58 8.79 -27.00
N THR A 97 -18.36 9.21 -25.76
CA THR A 97 -19.37 9.93 -24.94
C THR A 97 -19.42 11.41 -25.33
N SER A 98 -19.55 11.67 -26.64
CA SER A 98 -19.96 12.97 -27.16
C SER A 98 -21.49 13.05 -27.14
N SER A 99 -22.11 13.09 -25.96
CA SER A 99 -23.51 13.50 -25.79
C SER A 99 -23.89 13.49 -24.32
N ASN A 100 -24.49 14.58 -23.83
CA ASN A 100 -25.21 14.73 -22.56
C ASN A 100 -25.67 13.39 -21.94
N ALA A 101 -24.80 12.75 -21.16
CA ALA A 101 -25.17 11.58 -20.41
C ALA A 101 -25.89 12.07 -19.15
N ASP A 102 -27.11 11.58 -18.93
CA ASP A 102 -27.89 11.97 -17.76
C ASP A 102 -27.16 11.55 -16.48
N ASP A 103 -27.10 12.47 -15.51
CA ASP A 103 -26.66 12.16 -14.15
C ASP A 103 -27.46 10.97 -13.59
N LEU A 104 -26.76 10.14 -12.83
CA LEU A 104 -27.32 8.96 -12.18
C LEU A 104 -27.66 9.29 -10.74
N LEU A 105 -28.86 8.92 -10.30
CA LEU A 105 -29.15 8.87 -8.87
C LEU A 105 -28.64 7.55 -8.33
N VAL A 106 -27.55 7.61 -7.56
CA VAL A 106 -27.02 6.45 -6.87
C VAL A 106 -27.69 6.35 -5.50
N THR A 107 -28.22 5.18 -5.19
CA THR A 107 -28.89 4.88 -3.91
C THR A 107 -28.21 3.70 -3.23
N ILE A 108 -27.90 3.86 -1.95
CA ILE A 108 -27.33 2.83 -1.08
C ILE A 108 -28.43 2.33 -0.15
N SER A 109 -28.65 1.02 -0.12
CA SER A 109 -29.65 0.38 0.71
C SER A 109 -29.14 -0.87 1.44
N LEU A 110 -29.85 -1.23 2.50
CA LEU A 110 -29.72 -2.51 3.18
C LEU A 110 -31.12 -3.10 3.31
N GLY A 111 -31.46 -4.05 2.44
CA GLY A 111 -32.84 -4.52 2.29
C GLY A 111 -33.76 -3.35 1.90
N ASP A 112 -34.86 -3.17 2.65
CA ASP A 112 -35.84 -2.10 2.37
C ASP A 112 -35.43 -0.72 2.92
N ILE A 113 -34.27 -0.60 3.57
CA ILE A 113 -33.81 0.64 4.21
C ILE A 113 -32.86 1.37 3.27
N THR A 114 -33.22 2.58 2.84
CA THR A 114 -32.29 3.50 2.16
C THR A 114 -31.38 4.17 3.19
N LEU A 115 -30.06 4.00 3.02
CA LEU A 115 -29.04 4.57 3.89
C LEU A 115 -28.51 5.91 3.38
N GLY A 116 -28.59 6.16 2.07
CA GLY A 116 -28.22 7.43 1.47
C GLY A 116 -28.28 7.41 -0.05
N SER A 117 -28.17 8.59 -0.65
CA SER A 117 -28.16 8.77 -2.09
C SER A 117 -27.43 10.03 -2.51
N ALA A 118 -26.95 10.06 -3.75
CA ALA A 118 -26.31 11.23 -4.36
C ALA A 118 -26.48 11.21 -5.88
N SER A 119 -26.41 12.40 -6.49
CA SER A 119 -26.28 12.55 -7.94
C SER A 119 -24.83 12.28 -8.32
N VAL A 120 -24.61 11.36 -9.25
CA VAL A 120 -23.30 10.95 -9.75
C VAL A 120 -23.27 11.15 -11.25
N ALA A 121 -22.29 11.91 -11.74
CA ALA A 121 -22.12 12.14 -13.16
C ALA A 121 -21.71 10.84 -13.86
N MET A 122 -22.32 10.53 -15.01
CA MET A 122 -21.90 9.40 -15.82
C MET A 122 -20.48 9.64 -16.37
N GLY A 123 -19.62 8.63 -16.31
CA GLY A 123 -18.20 8.73 -16.68
C GLY A 123 -17.28 9.23 -15.56
N SER A 124 -17.80 9.47 -14.36
CA SER A 124 -16.99 9.87 -13.20
C SER A 124 -16.57 8.68 -12.34
N SER A 125 -15.50 8.86 -11.58
CA SER A 125 -14.98 7.91 -10.60
C SER A 125 -14.89 8.54 -9.22
N SER A 126 -14.82 7.69 -8.18
CA SER A 126 -14.53 8.09 -6.81
C SER A 126 -15.53 9.07 -6.20
N ASN A 127 -16.80 8.96 -6.58
CA ASN A 127 -17.86 9.82 -6.07
C ASN A 127 -18.27 9.39 -4.66
N GLU A 128 -18.26 10.33 -3.72
CA GLU A 128 -18.69 10.06 -2.35
C GLU A 128 -20.22 10.10 -2.22
N VAL A 129 -20.81 8.95 -1.91
CA VAL A 129 -22.23 8.82 -1.59
C VAL A 129 -22.36 8.61 -0.08
N PRO A 130 -23.01 9.53 0.66
CA PRO A 130 -23.08 9.46 2.12
C PRO A 130 -23.91 8.26 2.59
N VAL A 131 -23.54 7.70 3.75
CA VAL A 131 -24.23 6.57 4.40
C VAL A 131 -24.65 6.99 5.81
N ALA A 132 -25.95 6.89 6.09
CA ALA A 132 -26.52 7.17 7.40
C ALA A 132 -26.24 6.02 8.40
N LEU A 133 -25.21 6.18 9.23
CA LEU A 133 -24.83 5.21 10.26
C LEU A 133 -25.90 5.02 11.36
N ALA A 134 -26.73 6.04 11.62
CA ALA A 134 -27.76 5.98 12.67
C ALA A 134 -28.83 4.90 12.45
N SER A 135 -28.96 4.41 11.21
CA SER A 135 -29.87 3.32 10.85
C SER A 135 -29.24 1.93 10.98
N LEU A 136 -27.95 1.86 11.33
CA LEU A 136 -27.17 0.63 11.47
C LEU A 136 -26.79 0.40 12.93
N SER A 137 -26.60 -0.86 13.31
CA SER A 137 -26.04 -1.21 14.62
C SER A 137 -24.61 -1.69 14.42
N PRO A 138 -23.63 -1.25 15.21
CA PRO A 138 -22.26 -1.74 15.06
C PRO A 138 -22.20 -3.25 15.33
N GLN A 139 -21.50 -4.00 14.48
CA GLN A 139 -21.37 -5.45 14.56
C GLN A 139 -20.01 -5.92 14.02
N MET A 140 -19.61 -7.14 14.37
CA MET A 140 -18.30 -7.67 13.95
C MET A 140 -18.29 -8.12 12.49
N ASP A 141 -19.41 -8.63 11.98
CA ASP A 141 -19.55 -9.03 10.59
C ASP A 141 -19.88 -7.82 9.69
N PRO A 142 -19.25 -7.69 8.51
CA PRO A 142 -19.56 -6.58 7.60
C PRO A 142 -20.99 -6.66 7.08
N TYR A 143 -21.59 -5.50 6.80
CA TYR A 143 -22.83 -5.42 6.03
C TYR A 143 -22.55 -5.63 4.55
N THR A 144 -23.47 -6.28 3.83
CA THR A 144 -23.51 -6.23 2.37
C THR A 144 -24.52 -5.15 1.97
N LEU A 145 -24.02 -4.02 1.48
CA LEU A 145 -24.86 -2.92 1.00
C LEU A 145 -25.21 -3.15 -0.46
N ASP A 146 -26.46 -2.84 -0.82
CA ASP A 146 -26.93 -2.80 -2.19
C ASP A 146 -26.76 -1.38 -2.75
N ILE A 147 -26.12 -1.26 -3.91
CA ILE A 147 -25.89 0.02 -4.60
C ILE A 147 -26.60 -0.05 -5.93
N THR A 148 -27.54 0.87 -6.16
CA THR A 148 -28.29 0.96 -7.42
C THR A 148 -28.08 2.32 -8.05
N ALA A 149 -27.94 2.35 -9.38
CA ALA A 149 -27.89 3.58 -10.16
C ALA A 149 -29.14 3.66 -11.05
N THR A 150 -29.93 4.72 -10.87
CA THR A 150 -31.10 5.01 -11.71
C THR A 150 -30.85 6.24 -12.57
N SER A 151 -31.34 6.23 -13.81
CA SER A 151 -31.30 7.42 -14.66
C SER A 151 -32.26 8.47 -14.11
N LEU A 152 -31.78 9.70 -13.89
CA LEU A 152 -32.63 10.80 -13.41
C LEU A 152 -33.71 11.22 -14.41
N SER A 153 -33.50 10.97 -15.71
CA SER A 153 -34.45 11.33 -16.78
C SER A 153 -35.56 10.29 -16.97
N THR A 154 -35.25 9.01 -16.79
CA THR A 154 -36.20 7.90 -17.06
C THR A 154 -36.70 7.21 -15.79
N ASN A 155 -36.06 7.43 -14.64
CA ASN A 155 -36.26 6.71 -13.38
C ASN A 155 -36.13 5.18 -13.50
N ALA A 156 -35.54 4.67 -14.58
CA ALA A 156 -35.23 3.25 -14.71
C ALA A 156 -33.94 2.93 -13.96
N THR A 157 -33.94 1.84 -13.18
CA THR A 157 -32.70 1.26 -12.65
C THR A 157 -31.89 0.71 -13.82
N LEU A 158 -30.67 1.23 -13.97
CA LEU A 158 -29.80 0.85 -15.07
C LEU A 158 -28.76 -0.17 -14.61
N TYR A 159 -28.23 -0.02 -13.39
CA TYR A 159 -27.12 -0.81 -12.88
C TYR A 159 -27.25 -1.07 -11.39
N ALA A 160 -26.69 -2.19 -10.93
CA ALA A 160 -26.63 -2.54 -9.53
C ALA A 160 -25.31 -3.27 -9.21
N THR A 161 -24.79 -3.05 -8.01
CA THR A 161 -23.64 -3.75 -7.45
C THR A 161 -23.77 -3.83 -5.94
N THR A 162 -22.84 -4.51 -5.27
CA THR A 162 -22.80 -4.60 -3.81
C THR A 162 -21.44 -4.16 -3.28
N ALA A 163 -21.40 -3.74 -2.01
CA ALA A 163 -20.17 -3.44 -1.30
C ALA A 163 -20.21 -3.98 0.12
N ASN A 164 -19.11 -4.58 0.57
CA ASN A 164 -18.94 -4.94 1.97
C ASN A 164 -18.62 -3.67 2.77
N PHE A 165 -19.33 -3.45 3.88
CA PHE A 165 -19.23 -2.26 4.71
C PHE A 165 -19.04 -2.64 6.18
N SER A 166 -17.82 -2.47 6.69
CA SER A 166 -17.46 -2.78 8.07
C SER A 166 -17.81 -1.62 9.00
N TYR A 167 -18.81 -1.81 9.86
CA TYR A 167 -19.19 -0.86 10.91
C TYR A 167 -19.10 -1.55 12.27
N LEU A 168 -17.98 -1.34 12.95
CA LEU A 168 -17.57 -2.10 14.13
C LEU A 168 -17.86 -1.33 15.43
N PRO A 169 -18.13 -2.00 16.54
CA PRO A 169 -18.14 -1.35 17.85
C PRO A 169 -16.70 -0.95 18.23
N TYR A 170 -16.48 0.24 18.78
CA TYR A 170 -15.14 0.56 19.29
C TYR A 170 -14.77 -0.43 20.42
N PRO A 171 -13.63 -1.13 20.33
CA PRO A 171 -13.25 -2.13 21.32
C PRO A 171 -12.67 -1.48 22.58
N ASP A 172 -13.34 -1.64 23.73
CA ASP A 172 -12.95 -1.01 25.00
C ASP A 172 -11.55 -1.42 25.50
N SER A 173 -11.07 -2.61 25.11
CA SER A 173 -9.76 -3.14 25.52
C SER A 173 -8.59 -2.72 24.65
N TYR A 174 -8.82 -2.04 23.53
CA TYR A 174 -7.75 -1.71 22.59
C TYR A 174 -7.13 -0.35 22.90
N GLY A 175 -5.81 -0.30 22.86
CA GLY A 175 -5.05 0.93 22.94
C GLY A 175 -5.05 1.74 21.64
N SER A 176 -5.22 1.09 20.49
CA SER A 176 -5.29 1.73 19.18
C SER A 176 -6.21 1.00 18.20
N VAL A 177 -6.62 1.72 17.16
CA VAL A 177 -7.30 1.22 15.97
C VAL A 177 -6.76 2.00 14.76
N ALA A 178 -6.78 1.39 13.57
CA ALA A 178 -6.30 2.01 12.34
C ALA A 178 -7.18 1.66 11.14
N ARG A 179 -7.25 2.57 10.17
CA ARG A 179 -8.02 2.40 8.95
C ARG A 179 -7.32 3.02 7.74
N LEU A 180 -7.71 2.55 6.57
CA LEU A 180 -7.21 3.06 5.29
C LEU A 180 -8.29 3.89 4.61
N ASP A 181 -7.87 4.96 3.97
CA ASP A 181 -8.68 5.79 3.08
C ASP A 181 -8.63 5.23 1.66
N ASN A 182 -9.75 4.74 1.13
CA ASN A 182 -9.85 4.18 -0.21
C ASN A 182 -9.94 5.23 -1.34
N LEU A 183 -10.02 6.53 -1.01
CA LEU A 183 -9.99 7.62 -2.00
C LEU A 183 -8.56 8.07 -2.25
N TYR A 184 -7.83 8.44 -1.20
CA TYR A 184 -6.47 8.99 -1.32
C TYR A 184 -5.37 8.03 -0.86
N GLY A 185 -5.70 6.84 -0.34
CA GLY A 185 -4.77 5.82 0.11
C GLY A 185 -4.13 6.07 1.49
N GLY A 186 -4.56 7.12 2.20
CA GLY A 186 -4.00 7.51 3.49
C GLY A 186 -4.23 6.50 4.62
N THR A 187 -3.33 6.48 5.60
CA THR A 187 -3.52 5.73 6.85
C THR A 187 -3.98 6.66 7.95
N GLN A 188 -5.06 6.29 8.65
CA GLN A 188 -5.54 6.98 9.84
C GLN A 188 -5.43 6.05 11.05
N ALA A 189 -5.05 6.60 12.19
CA ALA A 189 -5.05 5.85 13.44
C ALA A 189 -5.66 6.66 14.58
N GLN A 190 -6.10 5.96 15.62
CA GLN A 190 -6.69 6.55 16.81
C GLN A 190 -6.18 5.79 18.02
N ARG A 191 -5.67 6.51 19.04
CA ARG A 191 -5.25 5.91 20.33
C ARG A 191 -6.32 6.13 21.38
N GLY A 192 -7.25 5.17 21.49
CA GLY A 192 -8.35 5.20 22.45
C GLY A 192 -9.62 5.89 21.93
N LYS A 193 -10.78 5.42 22.42
CA LYS A 193 -12.14 5.74 21.93
C LYS A 193 -12.48 7.23 21.79
N ASN A 194 -11.89 8.06 22.65
CA ASN A 194 -12.20 9.49 22.73
C ASN A 194 -11.19 10.39 21.99
N SER A 195 -10.15 9.79 21.42
CA SER A 195 -9.14 10.54 20.65
C SER A 195 -9.66 10.86 19.25
N SER A 196 -9.12 11.88 18.60
CA SER A 196 -9.40 12.10 17.17
C SER A 196 -8.59 11.12 16.32
N TRP A 197 -9.10 10.81 15.13
CA TRP A 197 -8.28 10.20 14.08
C TRP A 197 -7.12 11.13 13.73
N VAL A 198 -5.93 10.56 13.63
CA VAL A 198 -4.72 11.24 13.16
C VAL A 198 -4.28 10.62 11.84
N ASP A 199 -3.98 11.48 10.86
CA ASP A 199 -3.40 11.08 9.59
C ASP A 199 -1.91 10.81 9.78
N ILE A 200 -1.43 9.67 9.26
CA ILE A 200 -0.05 9.25 9.36
C ILE A 200 0.44 8.85 7.98
N TYR A 201 1.58 9.40 7.56
CA TYR A 201 2.36 8.88 6.45
C TYR A 201 3.48 8.02 7.06
N PRO A 202 3.35 6.68 7.11
CA PRO A 202 4.35 5.87 7.80
C PRO A 202 5.71 5.96 7.10
N TYR A 203 6.75 6.26 7.88
CA TYR A 203 8.12 6.38 7.40
C TYR A 203 9.05 5.70 8.38
N THR A 204 9.67 4.59 7.96
CA THR A 204 10.48 3.71 8.82
C THR A 204 11.48 2.89 8.00
N TYR A 205 12.19 1.99 8.70
CA TYR A 205 12.85 0.82 8.16
C TYR A 205 12.15 -0.47 8.58
N TYR A 206 12.43 -1.57 7.87
CA TYR A 206 12.44 -2.92 8.43
C TYR A 206 13.60 -3.03 9.42
N VAL A 207 13.29 -3.22 10.70
CA VAL A 207 14.30 -3.17 11.76
C VAL A 207 14.54 -4.56 12.32
N GLN A 208 15.78 -5.04 12.13
CA GLN A 208 16.20 -6.35 12.57
C GLN A 208 16.27 -6.42 14.10
N TRP A 209 15.51 -7.33 14.71
CA TRP A 209 15.49 -7.47 16.17
C TRP A 209 16.88 -7.66 16.76
N SER A 210 17.63 -8.61 16.20
CA SER A 210 18.93 -9.06 16.74
C SER A 210 20.10 -8.13 16.43
N LEU A 211 19.89 -7.13 15.55
CA LEU A 211 20.95 -6.21 15.15
C LEU A 211 20.77 -4.82 15.76
N TYR A 212 19.55 -4.46 16.17
CA TYR A 212 19.27 -3.12 16.66
C TYR A 212 18.38 -3.07 17.90
N TRP A 213 17.22 -3.73 17.87
CA TRP A 213 16.25 -3.58 18.96
C TRP A 213 16.79 -4.16 20.26
N ASP A 214 17.22 -5.42 20.23
CA ASP A 214 17.58 -6.14 21.46
C ASP A 214 18.87 -5.65 22.14
N ALA A 215 19.59 -4.73 21.50
CA ALA A 215 20.80 -4.12 22.04
C ALA A 215 20.54 -3.34 23.34
N ASN A 216 19.53 -2.47 23.35
CA ASN A 216 19.08 -1.74 24.54
C ASN A 216 17.72 -1.08 24.28
N VAL A 217 16.79 -1.10 25.26
CA VAL A 217 15.51 -0.38 25.17
C VAL A 217 15.67 1.11 24.82
N SER A 218 16.78 1.74 25.19
CA SER A 218 17.05 3.14 24.85
C SER A 218 17.25 3.41 23.36
N THR A 219 17.58 2.42 22.53
CA THR A 219 17.74 2.59 21.07
C THR A 219 16.43 3.04 20.40
N LEU A 220 15.28 2.74 21.03
CA LEU A 220 13.97 3.22 20.57
C LEU A 220 13.84 4.73 20.67
N ASN A 221 14.54 5.38 21.60
CA ASN A 221 14.45 6.84 21.75
C ASN A 221 15.02 7.54 20.52
N ASP A 222 16.19 7.10 20.08
CA ASP A 222 16.90 7.69 18.95
C ASP A 222 16.16 7.38 17.64
N PHE A 223 15.64 6.15 17.52
CA PHE A 223 14.82 5.77 16.37
C PHE A 223 13.53 6.59 16.31
N ALA A 224 12.79 6.70 17.41
CA ALA A 224 11.52 7.43 17.46
C ALA A 224 11.66 8.95 17.41
N ALA A 225 12.85 9.49 17.68
CA ALA A 225 13.15 10.90 17.44
C ALA A 225 13.22 11.23 15.93
N THR A 226 13.38 10.21 15.08
CA THR A 226 13.53 10.36 13.63
C THR A 226 12.31 9.82 12.89
N TYR A 227 11.94 8.56 13.12
CA TYR A 227 10.88 7.85 12.40
C TYR A 227 9.57 7.85 13.19
N ASN A 228 8.44 7.77 12.49
CA ASN A 228 7.09 7.83 13.11
C ASN A 228 6.42 6.45 13.28
N MET A 229 7.02 5.42 12.70
CA MET A 229 6.64 4.03 12.82
C MET A 229 7.90 3.21 13.03
N ILE A 230 7.78 2.03 13.61
CA ILE A 230 8.81 1.00 13.55
C ILE A 230 8.22 -0.28 12.99
N HIS A 231 8.93 -0.90 12.05
CA HIS A 231 8.64 -2.26 11.60
C HIS A 231 9.60 -3.21 12.30
N ILE A 232 9.08 -4.09 13.16
CA ILE A 232 9.90 -5.06 13.90
C ILE A 232 9.95 -6.37 13.11
N VAL A 233 11.14 -6.78 12.67
CA VAL A 233 11.39 -8.08 12.06
C VAL A 233 11.85 -9.06 13.16
N PRO A 234 11.06 -10.10 13.49
CA PRO A 234 11.31 -11.01 14.62
C PRO A 234 12.42 -12.04 14.31
N THR A 235 13.66 -11.57 14.19
CA THR A 235 14.85 -12.41 14.03
C THR A 235 15.50 -12.83 15.36
N GLY A 236 16.40 -13.81 15.32
CA GLY A 236 17.11 -14.32 16.50
C GLY A 236 16.16 -14.75 17.60
N THR A 237 16.32 -14.24 18.83
CA THR A 237 15.50 -14.69 19.96
C THR A 237 14.01 -14.42 19.77
N LEU A 238 13.61 -13.35 19.07
CA LEU A 238 12.18 -13.17 18.78
C LEU A 238 11.63 -14.20 17.81
N GLY A 239 12.47 -14.84 16.99
CA GLY A 239 12.06 -15.95 16.13
C GLY A 239 11.85 -17.27 16.89
N ASP A 240 12.19 -17.34 18.17
CA ASP A 240 12.08 -18.56 18.97
C ASP A 240 10.61 -18.90 19.29
N THR A 241 10.33 -20.20 19.42
CA THR A 241 9.04 -20.73 19.88
C THR A 241 9.26 -21.58 21.14
N PRO A 242 8.68 -21.25 22.31
CA PRO A 242 7.70 -20.17 22.54
C PRO A 242 8.31 -18.77 22.46
N PHE A 243 7.47 -17.79 22.06
CA PHE A 243 7.90 -16.40 21.86
C PHE A 243 8.38 -15.76 23.18
N PRO A 244 9.51 -15.02 23.19
CA PRO A 244 10.13 -14.52 24.42
C PRO A 244 9.47 -13.22 24.93
N TRP A 245 8.20 -13.27 25.33
CA TRP A 245 7.42 -12.11 25.79
C TRP A 245 8.11 -11.27 26.86
N ALA A 246 8.80 -11.89 27.81
CA ALA A 246 9.51 -11.17 28.88
C ALA A 246 10.65 -10.30 28.36
N GLN A 247 11.30 -10.69 27.25
CA GLN A 247 12.33 -9.90 26.59
C GLN A 247 11.69 -8.78 25.75
N PHE A 248 10.53 -9.02 25.16
CA PHE A 248 9.85 -8.06 24.29
C PHE A 248 9.09 -6.97 25.05
N GLN A 249 8.53 -7.28 26.23
CA GLN A 249 7.67 -6.37 26.99
C GLN A 249 8.29 -4.99 27.27
N PRO A 250 9.56 -4.85 27.73
CA PRO A 250 10.15 -3.54 27.98
C PRO A 250 10.18 -2.62 26.75
N TYR A 251 10.23 -3.20 25.56
CA TYR A 251 10.23 -2.47 24.31
C TYR A 251 8.83 -2.03 23.88
N LEU A 252 7.83 -2.85 24.13
CA LEU A 252 6.42 -2.47 23.97
C LEU A 252 6.07 -1.31 24.89
N ASP A 253 6.41 -1.42 26.18
CA ASP A 253 6.20 -0.36 27.16
C ASP A 253 6.86 0.95 26.70
N ARG A 254 8.11 0.87 26.22
CA ARG A 254 8.82 2.05 25.72
C ARG A 254 8.21 2.63 24.45
N ALA A 255 7.75 1.79 23.52
CA ALA A 255 7.07 2.26 22.31
C ALA A 255 5.76 2.98 22.65
N ALA A 256 5.03 2.53 23.67
CA ALA A 256 3.84 3.21 24.18
C ALA A 256 4.19 4.57 24.81
N GLU A 257 5.24 4.64 25.63
CA GLU A 257 5.72 5.88 26.24
C GLU A 257 6.16 6.93 25.21
N LEU A 258 6.81 6.50 24.13
CA LEU A 258 7.28 7.37 23.05
C LEU A 258 6.16 7.77 22.08
N GLY A 259 5.04 7.05 22.07
CA GLY A 259 3.94 7.29 21.13
C GLY A 259 4.28 6.91 19.68
N ILE A 260 5.32 6.10 19.46
CA ILE A 260 5.65 5.60 18.12
C ILE A 260 4.70 4.49 17.70
N TRP A 261 4.43 4.39 16.40
CA TRP A 261 3.59 3.33 15.82
C TRP A 261 4.38 2.07 15.51
N LEU A 262 3.72 0.93 15.46
CA LEU A 262 4.30 -0.38 15.19
C LEU A 262 3.58 -1.01 14.00
N GLN A 263 4.37 -1.36 12.99
CA GLN A 263 4.07 -2.45 12.09
C GLN A 263 4.76 -3.70 12.64
N TYR A 264 3.98 -4.75 12.91
CA TYR A 264 4.53 -5.96 13.51
C TYR A 264 4.49 -7.11 12.52
N ASP A 265 5.66 -7.66 12.18
CA ASP A 265 5.80 -8.89 11.41
C ASP A 265 5.36 -10.08 12.27
N VAL A 266 4.25 -10.69 11.88
CA VAL A 266 3.74 -11.85 12.59
C VAL A 266 4.57 -13.06 12.19
N LEU A 267 5.00 -13.86 13.17
CA LEU A 267 5.68 -15.13 12.93
C LEU A 267 4.70 -16.15 12.36
N TRP A 268 4.46 -16.02 11.07
CA TRP A 268 3.56 -16.84 10.32
C TRP A 268 4.33 -17.83 9.45
N THR A 269 3.87 -19.07 9.48
CA THR A 269 4.24 -20.08 8.49
C THR A 269 2.96 -20.73 7.97
N PRO A 270 2.87 -21.05 6.67
CA PRO A 270 1.67 -21.68 6.11
C PRO A 270 1.25 -22.97 6.83
N ASP A 271 2.23 -23.74 7.31
CA ASP A 271 2.01 -25.03 7.97
C ASP A 271 1.70 -24.92 9.47
N ASN A 272 1.97 -23.77 10.10
CA ASN A 272 1.74 -23.56 11.53
C ASN A 272 1.42 -22.09 11.85
N VAL A 273 0.15 -21.84 12.16
CA VAL A 273 -0.38 -20.51 12.49
C VAL A 273 -0.34 -20.17 13.98
N THR A 274 0.11 -21.09 14.83
CA THR A 274 -0.03 -20.95 16.31
C THR A 274 0.67 -19.69 16.83
N SER A 275 1.91 -19.46 16.43
CA SER A 275 2.69 -18.29 16.88
C SER A 275 2.08 -16.98 16.40
N MET A 276 1.64 -16.91 15.14
CA MET A 276 0.88 -15.77 14.59
C MET A 276 -0.37 -15.48 15.42
N VAL A 277 -1.19 -16.49 15.71
CA VAL A 277 -2.43 -16.32 16.49
C VAL A 277 -2.13 -15.82 17.91
N GLU A 278 -1.11 -16.37 18.57
CA GLU A 278 -0.67 -15.92 19.89
C GLU A 278 -0.23 -14.46 19.88
N GLN A 279 0.61 -14.07 18.91
CA GLN A 279 1.15 -12.73 18.79
C GLN A 279 0.06 -11.70 18.50
N VAL A 280 -0.78 -11.93 17.50
CA VAL A 280 -1.88 -11.01 17.15
C VAL A 280 -2.86 -10.88 18.31
N THR A 281 -3.23 -11.99 18.95
CA THR A 281 -4.17 -11.97 20.09
C THR A 281 -3.64 -11.11 21.25
N THR A 282 -2.34 -11.22 21.51
CA THR A 282 -1.66 -10.53 22.62
C THR A 282 -1.39 -9.06 22.31
N LEU A 283 -0.95 -8.76 21.09
CA LEU A 283 -0.48 -7.44 20.71
C LEU A 283 -1.58 -6.49 20.22
N ARG A 284 -2.73 -6.98 19.71
CA ARG A 284 -3.82 -6.14 19.18
C ARG A 284 -4.35 -5.08 20.13
N THR A 285 -4.20 -5.29 21.45
CA THR A 285 -4.63 -4.31 22.47
C THR A 285 -3.55 -3.27 22.79
N HIS A 286 -2.32 -3.43 22.31
CA HIS A 286 -1.23 -2.52 22.58
C HIS A 286 -1.46 -1.18 21.86
N PRO A 287 -1.26 -0.02 22.53
CA PRO A 287 -1.63 1.27 21.98
C PRO A 287 -0.81 1.73 20.78
N SER A 288 0.27 1.03 20.45
CA SER A 288 1.15 1.37 19.33
C SER A 288 0.92 0.56 18.06
N ILE A 289 0.05 -0.46 18.04
CA ILE A 289 -0.19 -1.20 16.80
C ILE A 289 -0.83 -0.28 15.76
N LEU A 290 -0.23 -0.24 14.56
CA LEU A 290 -0.76 0.45 13.39
C LEU A 290 -1.17 -0.54 12.31
N SER A 291 -0.34 -1.57 12.06
CA SER A 291 -0.63 -2.60 11.07
C SER A 291 0.06 -3.92 11.38
N TRP A 292 -0.46 -5.00 10.81
CA TRP A 292 0.18 -6.32 10.83
C TRP A 292 0.93 -6.52 9.53
N TYR A 293 2.15 -7.04 9.58
CA TYR A 293 2.87 -7.52 8.40
C TYR A 293 2.83 -9.04 8.41
N GLN A 294 2.13 -9.62 7.44
CA GLN A 294 1.80 -11.04 7.47
C GLN A 294 2.83 -11.93 6.80
N SER A 295 3.52 -11.41 5.78
CA SER A 295 4.52 -12.17 5.04
C SER A 295 5.44 -11.30 4.22
N ASP A 296 6.66 -11.79 4.13
CA ASP A 296 7.74 -11.31 3.29
C ASP A 296 7.86 -12.22 2.06
N GLU A 297 7.66 -11.66 0.87
CA GLU A 297 7.82 -12.29 -0.44
C GLU A 297 7.21 -13.72 -0.56
N PRO A 298 5.93 -13.94 -0.18
CA PRO A 298 5.32 -15.26 -0.29
C PRO A 298 5.20 -15.75 -1.74
N ASP A 299 5.18 -14.81 -2.70
CA ASP A 299 5.25 -15.04 -4.14
C ASP A 299 6.63 -15.54 -4.58
N GLY A 300 7.70 -14.87 -4.14
CA GLY A 300 9.08 -15.27 -4.40
C GLY A 300 9.38 -16.65 -3.82
N LYS A 301 9.05 -16.83 -2.54
CA LYS A 301 9.20 -18.11 -1.80
C LYS A 301 8.28 -19.22 -2.31
N SER A 302 7.34 -18.90 -3.20
CA SER A 302 6.37 -19.84 -3.76
C SER A 302 5.60 -20.57 -2.66
N ASN A 303 5.17 -19.83 -1.64
CA ASN A 303 4.26 -20.35 -0.63
C ASN A 303 2.95 -20.83 -1.29
N PRO A 304 2.20 -21.76 -0.70
CA PRO A 304 0.93 -22.21 -1.27
C PRO A 304 -0.01 -21.04 -1.61
N LEU A 305 -0.67 -21.07 -2.77
CA LEU A 305 -1.45 -19.93 -3.29
C LEU A 305 -2.53 -19.40 -2.33
N ASN A 306 -3.14 -20.27 -1.53
CA ASN A 306 -4.16 -19.88 -0.56
C ASN A 306 -3.58 -19.40 0.79
N ALA A 307 -2.27 -19.46 0.99
CA ALA A 307 -1.65 -19.24 2.28
C ALA A 307 -1.84 -17.80 2.78
N THR A 308 -1.59 -16.80 1.93
CA THR A 308 -1.75 -15.38 2.30
C THR A 308 -3.20 -15.05 2.62
N GLY A 309 -4.16 -15.60 1.87
CA GLY A 309 -5.60 -15.44 2.14
C GLY A 309 -6.05 -16.11 3.44
N LEU A 310 -5.52 -17.29 3.77
CA LEU A 310 -5.79 -17.96 5.05
C LEU A 310 -5.23 -17.17 6.24
N ALA A 311 -4.01 -16.64 6.13
CA ALA A 311 -3.43 -15.78 7.15
C ALA A 311 -4.26 -14.51 7.35
N TYR A 312 -4.60 -13.81 6.26
CA TYR A 312 -5.44 -12.62 6.28
C TYR A 312 -6.77 -12.84 7.00
N ASN A 313 -7.51 -13.89 6.62
CA ASN A 313 -8.79 -14.22 7.24
C ASN A 313 -8.63 -14.56 8.73
N THR A 314 -7.56 -15.28 9.08
CA THR A 314 -7.26 -15.62 10.48
C THR A 314 -6.98 -14.36 11.29
N ILE A 315 -6.11 -13.47 10.81
CA ILE A 315 -5.78 -12.21 11.50
C ILE A 315 -7.03 -11.34 11.61
N LYS A 316 -7.81 -11.13 10.53
CA LYS A 316 -9.06 -10.33 10.59
C LYS A 316 -10.09 -10.88 11.57
N SER A 317 -10.17 -12.21 11.74
CA SER A 317 -11.06 -12.83 12.72
C SER A 317 -10.67 -12.53 14.18
N ILE A 318 -9.39 -12.23 14.41
CA ILE A 318 -8.84 -11.87 15.73
C ILE A 318 -8.86 -10.34 15.88
N ASP A 319 -8.40 -9.60 14.89
CA ASP A 319 -8.24 -8.15 14.91
C ASP A 319 -8.71 -7.52 13.59
N PRO A 320 -10.00 -7.16 13.49
CA PRO A 320 -10.53 -6.44 12.34
C PRO A 320 -10.21 -4.93 12.39
N TYR A 321 -9.55 -4.44 13.44
CA TYR A 321 -9.35 -3.00 13.70
C TYR A 321 -8.02 -2.44 13.18
N HIS A 322 -7.16 -3.29 12.62
CA HIS A 322 -5.91 -2.88 12.01
C HIS A 322 -5.77 -3.45 10.59
N PRO A 323 -5.18 -2.68 9.65
CA PRO A 323 -4.87 -3.15 8.31
C PRO A 323 -3.75 -4.20 8.32
N ILE A 324 -3.79 -5.10 7.34
CA ILE A 324 -2.82 -6.18 7.15
C ILE A 324 -2.03 -5.91 5.87
N SER A 325 -0.72 -6.06 5.97
CA SER A 325 0.26 -5.80 4.92
C SER A 325 1.07 -7.05 4.58
N LEU A 326 1.63 -7.08 3.38
CA LEU A 326 2.66 -8.03 2.96
C LEU A 326 3.60 -7.38 1.95
N ALA A 327 4.76 -7.97 1.72
CA ALA A 327 5.64 -7.60 0.60
C ALA A 327 5.51 -8.59 -0.56
N LEU A 328 5.58 -8.08 -1.79
CA LEU A 328 5.63 -8.89 -3.02
C LEU A 328 6.82 -8.45 -3.86
N ASN A 329 7.65 -9.41 -4.24
CA ASN A 329 8.86 -9.21 -5.04
C ASN A 329 8.70 -9.55 -6.51
N CYS A 330 7.80 -10.48 -6.84
CA CYS A 330 7.65 -10.97 -8.19
C CYS A 330 6.94 -9.96 -9.07
N TYR A 331 7.27 -9.94 -10.35
CA TYR A 331 6.64 -9.01 -11.27
C TYR A 331 5.14 -9.23 -11.33
N ASP A 332 4.67 -10.46 -11.47
CA ASP A 332 3.23 -10.77 -11.54
C ASP A 332 2.88 -12.24 -11.24
N PHE A 333 3.83 -13.04 -10.75
CA PHE A 333 3.62 -14.47 -10.46
C PHE A 333 2.50 -14.69 -9.44
N TYR A 334 1.35 -15.18 -9.91
CA TYR A 334 0.11 -15.35 -9.15
C TYR A 334 -0.28 -14.13 -8.32
N TYR A 335 -0.09 -12.93 -8.89
CA TYR A 335 -0.33 -11.65 -8.20
C TYR A 335 -1.70 -11.63 -7.50
N SER A 336 -2.77 -12.02 -8.20
CA SER A 336 -4.13 -12.03 -7.64
C SER A 336 -4.24 -12.92 -6.39
N ASP A 337 -3.71 -14.15 -6.42
CA ASP A 337 -3.82 -15.06 -5.29
C ASP A 337 -3.04 -14.55 -4.08
N TYR A 338 -1.80 -14.09 -4.29
CA TYR A 338 -0.97 -13.60 -3.18
C TYR A 338 -1.48 -12.28 -2.63
N ALA A 339 -1.78 -11.30 -3.48
CA ALA A 339 -2.24 -9.98 -3.07
C ALA A 339 -3.63 -10.02 -2.40
N ALA A 340 -4.47 -11.04 -2.66
CA ALA A 340 -5.74 -11.23 -1.95
C ALA A 340 -5.60 -11.25 -0.42
N GLY A 341 -4.43 -11.64 0.09
CA GLY A 341 -4.13 -11.72 1.52
C GLY A 341 -3.78 -10.38 2.20
N ALA A 342 -3.96 -9.22 1.58
CA ALA A 342 -3.61 -7.96 2.24
C ALA A 342 -4.51 -6.78 1.90
N ASP A 343 -4.60 -5.85 2.86
CA ASP A 343 -5.11 -4.50 2.68
C ASP A 343 -4.05 -3.58 2.05
N ILE A 344 -2.78 -3.84 2.40
CA ILE A 344 -1.60 -3.06 1.97
C ILE A 344 -0.61 -3.98 1.24
N ILE A 345 -0.22 -3.60 0.02
CA ILE A 345 0.86 -4.26 -0.72
C ILE A 345 2.11 -3.37 -0.62
N THR A 346 3.25 -3.95 -0.25
CA THR A 346 4.53 -3.25 -0.14
C THR A 346 5.50 -3.85 -1.16
N PRO A 347 5.53 -3.38 -2.41
CA PRO A 347 6.48 -3.90 -3.38
C PRO A 347 7.91 -3.57 -2.92
N ASP A 348 8.78 -4.55 -3.02
CA ASP A 348 10.22 -4.37 -2.93
C ASP A 348 10.82 -4.45 -4.34
N VAL A 349 11.48 -3.36 -4.74
CA VAL A 349 12.12 -3.27 -6.05
C VAL A 349 13.49 -2.68 -5.82
N TYR A 350 14.51 -3.53 -5.95
CA TYR A 350 15.88 -3.21 -5.56
C TYR A 350 16.81 -3.23 -6.79
N PRO A 351 16.81 -2.18 -7.62
CA PRO A 351 17.53 -2.20 -8.88
C PRO A 351 19.00 -1.73 -8.75
N ILE A 352 19.43 -1.22 -7.59
CA ILE A 352 20.73 -0.55 -7.46
C ILE A 352 21.86 -1.56 -7.30
N SER A 353 22.80 -1.54 -8.24
CA SER A 353 24.03 -2.34 -8.19
C SER A 353 23.83 -3.86 -8.21
N THR A 354 22.77 -4.31 -8.88
CA THR A 354 22.52 -5.72 -9.24
C THR A 354 22.69 -5.92 -10.75
N ASN A 355 22.96 -7.16 -11.18
CA ASN A 355 22.95 -7.54 -12.59
C ASN A 355 21.62 -8.24 -12.93
N LEU A 356 20.77 -7.53 -13.67
CA LEU A 356 19.42 -8.01 -14.00
C LEU A 356 19.38 -9.15 -15.03
N THR A 357 20.49 -9.40 -15.73
CA THR A 357 20.57 -10.39 -16.81
C THR A 357 21.30 -11.67 -16.42
N TYR A 358 22.05 -11.66 -15.31
CA TYR A 358 22.83 -12.81 -14.85
C TYR A 358 23.04 -12.81 -13.34
N SER A 359 22.66 -13.91 -12.70
CA SER A 359 22.84 -14.13 -11.27
C SER A 359 24.26 -14.58 -10.98
N THR A 360 25.04 -13.76 -10.28
CA THR A 360 26.38 -14.13 -9.81
C THR A 360 26.33 -15.12 -8.64
N GLU A 361 25.22 -15.17 -7.91
CA GLU A 361 25.00 -16.11 -6.81
C GLU A 361 24.73 -17.52 -7.34
N TYR A 362 23.82 -17.64 -8.30
CA TYR A 362 23.40 -18.95 -8.80
C TYR A 362 24.04 -19.39 -10.12
N LEU A 363 24.83 -18.50 -10.74
CA LEU A 363 25.51 -18.73 -12.02
C LEU A 363 24.57 -19.03 -13.19
N THR A 364 23.39 -18.42 -13.19
CA THR A 364 22.34 -18.60 -14.21
C THR A 364 22.00 -17.28 -14.89
N PRO A 365 21.64 -17.26 -16.20
CA PRO A 365 21.01 -16.10 -16.80
C PRO A 365 19.65 -15.85 -16.14
N CYS A 366 19.29 -14.58 -15.99
CA CYS A 366 17.98 -14.16 -15.50
C CYS A 366 17.11 -13.70 -16.68
N ASN A 367 15.94 -14.30 -16.81
CA ASN A 367 14.93 -13.98 -17.82
C ASN A 367 13.55 -14.49 -17.36
N ALA A 368 12.53 -14.35 -18.21
CA ALA A 368 11.15 -14.76 -17.92
C ALA A 368 10.96 -16.24 -17.54
N THR A 369 11.94 -17.12 -17.72
CA THR A 369 11.81 -18.57 -17.46
C THR A 369 12.92 -19.19 -16.60
N TYR A 370 13.91 -18.40 -16.17
CA TYR A 370 15.08 -18.92 -15.49
C TYR A 370 15.83 -17.85 -14.70
N GLY A 371 16.46 -18.26 -13.60
CA GLY A 371 17.33 -17.44 -12.76
C GLY A 371 16.59 -16.64 -11.69
N CYS A 372 17.36 -16.18 -10.69
CA CYS A 372 16.94 -15.21 -9.68
C CYS A 372 18.07 -14.18 -9.50
N CYS A 373 17.74 -12.90 -9.70
CA CYS A 373 18.67 -11.77 -9.68
C CYS A 373 18.30 -10.68 -8.65
N GLY A 374 17.40 -11.00 -7.70
CA GLY A 374 16.92 -10.08 -6.65
C GLY A 374 15.83 -9.10 -7.08
N CYS A 375 15.75 -8.74 -8.37
CA CYS A 375 14.71 -7.88 -8.93
C CYS A 375 14.05 -8.61 -10.10
N ASP A 376 12.86 -9.17 -9.88
CA ASP A 376 12.18 -10.02 -10.86
C ASP A 376 11.65 -9.22 -12.07
N ASP A 377 12.01 -9.65 -13.27
CA ASP A 377 11.71 -9.01 -14.57
C ASP A 377 11.92 -7.49 -14.60
N CYS A 378 12.94 -7.03 -13.88
CA CYS A 378 13.42 -5.65 -13.90
C CYS A 378 14.30 -5.38 -15.14
N GLY A 379 14.49 -4.10 -15.48
CA GLY A 379 15.05 -3.60 -16.72
C GLY A 379 14.03 -2.86 -17.59
N ALA A 380 12.90 -2.44 -17.00
CA ALA A 380 11.90 -1.62 -17.66
C ALA A 380 12.39 -0.17 -17.75
N GLY A 381 12.36 0.41 -18.96
CA GLY A 381 12.56 1.84 -19.14
C GLY A 381 14.01 2.31 -19.31
N PRO A 382 14.21 3.64 -19.37
CA PRO A 382 15.49 4.24 -19.76
C PRO A 382 16.56 4.25 -18.66
N THR A 383 16.19 4.03 -17.39
CA THR A 383 17.10 4.14 -16.24
C THR A 383 16.91 2.97 -15.28
N VAL A 384 17.88 2.76 -14.39
CA VAL A 384 17.80 1.75 -13.32
C VAL A 384 16.64 2.00 -12.34
N PHE A 385 16.15 3.23 -12.20
CA PHE A 385 15.06 3.56 -11.29
C PHE A 385 13.68 3.30 -11.90
N SER A 386 13.60 3.19 -13.22
CA SER A 386 12.33 3.04 -13.96
C SER A 386 11.55 1.79 -13.56
N ASP A 387 12.22 0.75 -13.06
CA ASP A 387 11.60 -0.45 -12.51
C ASP A 387 10.70 -0.18 -11.30
N ILE A 388 11.02 0.82 -10.48
CA ILE A 388 10.23 1.20 -9.30
C ILE A 388 8.87 1.74 -9.74
N ALA A 389 8.90 2.78 -10.60
CA ALA A 389 7.70 3.37 -11.19
C ALA A 389 6.84 2.29 -11.87
N HIS A 390 7.48 1.50 -12.73
CA HIS A 390 6.82 0.44 -13.49
C HIS A 390 6.13 -0.57 -12.59
N ARG A 391 6.79 -1.04 -11.52
CA ARG A 391 6.20 -2.03 -10.61
C ARG A 391 5.01 -1.50 -9.82
N LEU A 392 5.13 -0.30 -9.24
CA LEU A 392 4.04 0.30 -8.46
C LEU A 392 2.80 0.53 -9.34
N ASP A 393 3.01 1.05 -10.55
CA ASP A 393 1.91 1.31 -11.48
C ASP A 393 1.27 0.03 -12.01
N GLU A 394 2.06 -1.01 -12.31
CA GLU A 394 1.52 -2.31 -12.72
C GLU A 394 0.70 -2.98 -11.62
N PHE A 395 1.15 -2.93 -10.36
CA PHE A 395 0.35 -3.45 -9.25
C PHE A 395 -0.97 -2.68 -9.10
N ARG A 396 -0.95 -1.34 -9.27
CA ARG A 396 -2.18 -0.53 -9.20
C ARG A 396 -3.12 -0.90 -10.35
N ARG A 397 -2.60 -1.00 -11.56
CA ARG A 397 -3.37 -1.39 -12.75
C ARG A 397 -4.03 -2.75 -12.54
N ARG A 398 -3.32 -3.72 -11.98
CA ARG A 398 -3.88 -5.06 -11.69
C ARG A 398 -4.94 -5.00 -10.60
N ASP A 399 -4.73 -4.24 -9.54
CA ASP A 399 -5.77 -4.02 -8.53
C ASP A 399 -7.04 -3.42 -9.15
N GLU A 400 -6.92 -2.43 -10.03
CA GLU A 400 -8.06 -1.80 -10.75
C GLU A 400 -8.80 -2.79 -11.67
N LEU A 401 -8.07 -3.67 -12.36
CA LEU A 401 -8.62 -4.73 -13.20
C LEU A 401 -9.37 -5.78 -12.38
N ILE A 402 -8.83 -6.17 -11.23
CA ILE A 402 -9.49 -7.09 -10.28
C ILE A 402 -10.70 -6.42 -9.61
N GLY A 403 -10.70 -5.09 -9.50
CA GLY A 403 -11.72 -4.32 -8.78
C GLY A 403 -11.38 -4.11 -7.31
N TRP A 404 -10.10 -4.15 -6.97
CA TRP A 404 -9.57 -3.85 -5.64
C TRP A 404 -9.17 -2.39 -5.48
N ALA A 405 -9.01 -2.02 -4.21
CA ALA A 405 -8.56 -0.69 -3.79
C ALA A 405 -7.47 -0.83 -2.73
N LYS A 406 -6.45 -1.65 -3.02
CA LYS A 406 -5.37 -1.87 -2.07
C LYS A 406 -4.55 -0.61 -1.92
N THR A 407 -4.12 -0.35 -0.68
CA THR A 407 -3.15 0.71 -0.44
C THR A 407 -1.76 0.18 -0.78
N GLN A 408 -0.95 0.98 -1.48
CA GLN A 408 0.43 0.62 -1.76
C GLN A 408 1.37 1.38 -0.85
N TRP A 409 2.25 0.65 -0.18
CA TRP A 409 3.45 1.17 0.48
C TRP A 409 4.66 0.84 -0.40
N PHE A 410 5.85 1.29 -0.06
CA PHE A 410 7.05 0.96 -0.82
C PHE A 410 8.24 0.66 0.09
N ALA A 411 8.99 -0.37 -0.27
CA ALA A 411 10.24 -0.73 0.37
C ALA A 411 11.42 -0.36 -0.54
N PRO A 412 12.06 0.81 -0.36
CA PRO A 412 13.26 1.16 -1.11
C PRO A 412 14.48 0.38 -0.60
N GLN A 413 15.43 0.13 -1.51
CA GLN A 413 16.72 -0.48 -1.19
C GLN A 413 17.53 0.49 -0.32
N ALA A 414 17.75 0.14 0.95
CA ALA A 414 18.64 0.85 1.88
C ALA A 414 19.75 -0.08 2.42
N PHE A 415 20.04 -1.14 1.67
CA PHE A 415 21.02 -2.18 1.97
C PHE A 415 21.90 -2.50 0.75
N GLY A 416 22.90 -3.34 0.94
CA GLY A 416 23.73 -3.87 -0.14
C GLY A 416 24.95 -4.60 0.38
N ASN A 417 25.85 -4.95 -0.54
CA ASN A 417 26.99 -5.83 -0.27
C ASN A 417 26.55 -7.22 0.24
N GLU A 418 25.52 -7.76 -0.40
CA GLU A 418 24.89 -9.04 -0.07
C GLU A 418 24.50 -9.78 -1.37
N THR A 419 23.72 -10.87 -1.26
CA THR A 419 23.40 -11.90 -2.27
C THR A 419 23.51 -11.46 -3.73
N PHE A 420 22.73 -10.46 -4.15
CA PHE A 420 22.73 -9.95 -5.54
C PHE A 420 23.33 -8.54 -5.70
N TRP A 421 23.40 -7.77 -4.62
CA TRP A 421 23.72 -6.34 -4.66
C TRP A 421 25.16 -6.08 -4.25
N THR A 422 25.96 -5.62 -5.19
CA THR A 422 27.42 -5.48 -5.04
C THR A 422 27.87 -4.31 -4.15
N ARG A 423 26.98 -3.36 -3.85
CA ARG A 423 27.22 -2.26 -2.90
C ARG A 423 25.90 -1.73 -2.36
N TYR A 424 25.99 -0.93 -1.30
CA TYR A 424 24.91 -0.08 -0.85
C TYR A 424 24.59 1.01 -1.89
N PRO A 425 23.34 1.49 -1.95
CA PRO A 425 23.04 2.74 -2.62
C PRO A 425 23.75 3.91 -1.94
N THR A 426 23.91 4.98 -2.69
CA THR A 426 24.33 6.31 -2.24
C THR A 426 23.13 7.07 -1.70
N ALA A 427 23.37 8.15 -0.95
CA ALA A 427 22.28 9.00 -0.46
C ALA A 427 21.36 9.55 -1.58
N PRO A 428 21.86 10.08 -2.71
CA PRO A 428 21.01 10.53 -3.81
C PRO A 428 20.18 9.42 -4.45
N GLU A 429 20.76 8.21 -4.64
CA GLU A 429 20.01 7.06 -5.17
C GLU A 429 18.83 6.71 -4.26
N LEU A 430 19.02 6.69 -2.93
CA LEU A 430 17.93 6.42 -1.99
C LEU A 430 16.87 7.52 -1.99
N ALA A 431 17.25 8.80 -2.14
CA ALA A 431 16.30 9.90 -2.25
C ALA A 431 15.44 9.78 -3.53
N VAL A 432 16.07 9.45 -4.68
CA VAL A 432 15.39 9.20 -5.95
C VAL A 432 14.41 8.02 -5.81
N MET A 433 14.87 6.87 -5.32
CA MET A 433 14.00 5.69 -5.12
C MET A 433 12.80 6.02 -4.23
N THR A 434 13.04 6.73 -3.12
CA THR A 434 11.99 7.08 -2.16
C THR A 434 10.94 7.97 -2.80
N LEU A 435 11.32 9.11 -3.38
CA LEU A 435 10.34 10.07 -3.91
C LEU A 435 9.72 9.65 -5.23
N LEU A 436 10.41 8.82 -6.03
CA LEU A 436 9.78 8.16 -7.17
C LEU A 436 8.65 7.23 -6.70
N GLY A 437 8.88 6.43 -5.66
CA GLY A 437 7.82 5.64 -5.03
C GLY A 437 6.62 6.49 -4.59
N VAL A 438 6.87 7.67 -4.00
CA VAL A 438 5.81 8.63 -3.62
C VAL A 438 5.04 9.15 -4.84
N ASN A 439 5.74 9.58 -5.88
CA ASN A 439 5.16 10.07 -7.13
C ASN A 439 4.26 9.00 -7.77
N HIS A 440 4.68 7.73 -7.71
CA HIS A 440 3.97 6.62 -8.32
C HIS A 440 2.95 5.92 -7.43
N GLY A 441 2.84 6.16 -6.13
CA GLY A 441 1.81 5.43 -5.36
C GLY A 441 1.93 5.47 -3.87
N ALA A 442 3.16 5.43 -3.40
CA ALA A 442 3.47 4.98 -2.06
C ALA A 442 2.83 5.90 -1.02
N LYS A 443 2.08 5.27 -0.11
CA LYS A 443 1.44 5.92 1.04
C LYS A 443 2.19 5.69 2.35
N ALA A 444 3.28 4.95 2.27
CA ALA A 444 4.30 4.79 3.29
C ALA A 444 5.62 4.40 2.63
N ILE A 445 6.72 4.63 3.36
CA ILE A 445 8.05 4.13 2.99
C ILE A 445 8.59 3.29 4.15
N VAL A 446 8.97 2.05 3.84
CA VAL A 446 9.52 1.07 4.79
C VAL A 446 10.85 0.59 4.24
N ASN A 447 11.93 1.34 4.49
CA ASN A 447 13.25 1.07 3.93
C ASN A 447 13.78 -0.31 4.36
N TRP A 448 14.28 -1.13 3.43
CA TRP A 448 14.93 -2.40 3.75
C TRP A 448 16.45 -2.24 3.70
N ASP A 449 17.21 -2.44 4.79
CA ASP A 449 16.78 -2.65 6.17
C ASP A 449 17.72 -1.95 7.18
N PHE A 450 17.43 -2.09 8.47
CA PHE A 450 18.14 -1.40 9.55
C PHE A 450 18.73 -2.39 10.57
N PRO A 451 19.99 -2.18 11.02
CA PRO A 451 20.84 -1.00 10.81
C PRO A 451 21.42 -0.88 9.39
N THR A 452 21.59 0.36 8.93
CA THR A 452 22.20 0.69 7.62
C THR A 452 23.48 1.52 7.79
N THR A 453 24.09 1.96 6.69
CA THR A 453 25.28 2.82 6.70
C THR A 453 24.95 4.23 7.24
N ALA A 454 25.96 4.93 7.75
CA ALA A 454 25.78 6.29 8.27
C ALA A 454 25.31 7.29 7.19
N GLU A 455 25.71 7.09 5.93
CA GLU A 455 25.25 7.90 4.80
C GLU A 455 23.75 7.72 4.56
N LEU A 456 23.29 6.47 4.51
CA LEU A 456 21.87 6.16 4.27
C LEU A 456 21.00 6.57 5.44
N ALA A 457 21.44 6.32 6.69
CA ALA A 457 20.77 6.83 7.87
C ALA A 457 20.70 8.37 7.89
N GLY A 458 21.71 9.05 7.35
CA GLY A 458 21.76 10.51 7.26
C GLY A 458 20.73 11.08 6.28
N VAL A 459 20.56 10.48 5.10
CA VAL A 459 19.55 10.96 4.13
C VAL A 459 18.13 10.59 4.55
N THR A 460 17.92 9.42 5.14
CA THR A 460 16.58 9.03 5.64
C THR A 460 16.16 9.85 6.86
N ALA A 461 17.10 10.23 7.73
CA ALA A 461 16.79 11.17 8.81
C ALA A 461 16.36 12.55 8.29
N GLN A 462 16.95 13.03 7.18
CA GLN A 462 16.50 14.26 6.52
C GLN A 462 15.10 14.07 5.90
N LEU A 463 14.87 12.97 5.17
CA LEU A 463 13.58 12.65 4.55
C LEU A 463 12.47 12.48 5.60
N ALA A 464 12.79 11.99 6.80
CA ALA A 464 11.84 11.93 7.90
C ALA A 464 11.28 13.33 8.25
N GLY A 465 12.07 14.40 8.07
CA GLY A 465 11.60 15.78 8.21
C GLY A 465 10.49 16.14 7.22
N LEU A 466 10.48 15.53 6.03
CA LEU A 466 9.40 15.66 5.04
C LEU A 466 8.16 14.89 5.48
N PHE A 467 8.31 13.61 5.83
CA PHE A 467 7.20 12.71 6.14
C PHE A 467 6.60 12.91 7.55
N ASN A 468 7.28 13.63 8.44
CA ASN A 468 6.73 14.06 9.73
C ASN A 468 6.12 15.47 9.68
N ASN A 469 6.25 16.18 8.56
CA ASN A 469 5.70 17.52 8.40
C ASN A 469 4.22 17.47 7.99
N SER A 470 3.33 17.87 8.90
CA SER A 470 1.88 17.88 8.66
C SER A 470 1.45 18.71 7.45
N ALA A 471 2.20 19.77 7.11
CA ALA A 471 1.92 20.57 5.93
C ALA A 471 2.15 19.77 4.64
N VAL A 472 3.08 18.82 4.63
CA VAL A 472 3.38 17.95 3.48
C VAL A 472 2.49 16.71 3.49
N THR A 473 2.37 16.02 4.63
CA THR A 473 1.57 14.78 4.70
C THR A 473 0.10 15.02 4.38
N SER A 474 -0.47 16.17 4.77
CA SER A 474 -1.85 16.52 4.38
C SER A 474 -2.07 16.59 2.86
N PHE A 475 -1.03 16.81 2.04
CA PHE A 475 -1.13 16.65 0.59
C PHE A 475 -1.01 15.18 0.18
N LEU A 476 0.05 14.49 0.65
CA LEU A 476 0.42 13.14 0.18
C LEU A 476 -0.69 12.10 0.39
N ILE A 477 -1.45 12.23 1.48
CA ILE A 477 -2.49 11.28 1.89
C ILE A 477 -3.89 11.90 2.04
N GLY A 478 -4.05 13.21 1.80
CA GLY A 478 -5.31 13.93 1.95
C GLY A 478 -5.75 14.70 0.71
N SER A 479 -5.12 14.47 -0.45
CA SER A 479 -5.44 15.20 -1.68
C SER A 479 -5.30 14.32 -2.92
N PRO A 480 -6.07 14.61 -3.99
CA PRO A 480 -5.86 13.99 -5.29
C PRO A 480 -4.42 14.17 -5.77
N ARG A 481 -3.85 13.10 -6.33
CA ARG A 481 -2.55 13.12 -7.00
C ARG A 481 -2.76 13.10 -8.51
N THR A 482 -1.98 13.90 -9.22
CA THR A 482 -1.74 13.72 -10.66
C THR A 482 -0.27 13.37 -10.87
N GLN A 483 -0.02 12.21 -11.46
CA GLN A 483 1.31 11.73 -11.87
C GLN A 483 1.58 12.11 -13.34
N ASP A 484 2.77 11.77 -13.83
CA ASP A 484 3.17 11.92 -15.24
C ASP A 484 2.99 13.35 -15.77
N LEU A 485 3.40 14.34 -14.96
CA LEU A 485 3.30 15.74 -15.37
C LEU A 485 4.12 16.03 -16.63
N GLY A 486 3.63 16.97 -17.44
CA GLY A 486 4.34 17.40 -18.64
C GLY A 486 5.65 18.10 -18.29
N VAL A 487 6.77 17.43 -18.53
CA VAL A 487 8.11 18.01 -18.37
C VAL A 487 8.71 18.35 -19.74
N VAL A 488 9.07 19.63 -19.92
CA VAL A 488 9.78 20.14 -21.09
C VAL A 488 11.25 20.36 -20.72
N GLY A 489 12.16 19.83 -21.53
CA GLY A 489 13.56 19.67 -21.12
C GLY A 489 13.76 18.34 -20.40
N GLY A 490 15.00 17.99 -20.07
CA GLY A 490 15.26 16.78 -19.28
C GLY A 490 15.04 15.45 -20.00
N GLY A 491 15.14 15.39 -21.32
CA GLY A 491 15.34 14.15 -22.08
C GLY A 491 14.29 13.03 -21.93
N GLY A 492 13.14 13.30 -21.28
CA GLY A 492 12.15 12.28 -20.92
C GLY A 492 12.54 11.40 -19.73
N ILE A 493 13.50 11.83 -18.90
CA ILE A 493 14.03 11.10 -17.73
C ILE A 493 13.70 11.78 -16.40
N VAL A 494 12.99 12.91 -16.43
CA VAL A 494 12.53 13.61 -15.22
C VAL A 494 11.10 13.20 -14.94
N ASP A 495 10.89 12.58 -13.79
CA ASP A 495 9.56 12.25 -13.28
C ASP A 495 9.01 13.39 -12.41
N ALA A 496 7.70 13.63 -12.49
CA ALA A 496 7.06 14.66 -11.70
C ALA A 496 5.59 14.36 -11.39
N ALA A 497 5.17 14.70 -10.16
CA ALA A 497 3.81 14.55 -9.66
C ALA A 497 3.36 15.77 -8.86
N VAL A 498 2.05 16.01 -8.82
CA VAL A 498 1.41 17.10 -8.04
C VAL A 498 0.26 16.58 -7.18
N TRP A 499 0.11 17.16 -6.00
CA TRP A 499 -1.04 16.99 -5.11
C TRP A 499 -1.70 18.35 -4.89
N VAL A 500 -2.99 18.44 -5.18
CA VAL A 500 -3.74 19.70 -5.13
C VAL A 500 -4.83 19.59 -4.09
N LYS A 501 -4.83 20.49 -3.10
CA LYS A 501 -5.91 20.55 -2.12
C LYS A 501 -7.17 21.15 -2.74
N GLU A 502 -8.31 20.57 -2.42
CA GLU A 502 -9.61 21.17 -2.68
C GLU A 502 -9.86 22.28 -1.63
N GLU A 503 -9.27 23.46 -1.85
CA GLU A 503 -9.48 24.66 -1.01
C GLU A 503 -10.37 25.69 -1.72
N GLU A 504 -11.00 26.58 -0.93
CA GLU A 504 -11.71 27.76 -1.44
C GLU A 504 -10.78 28.64 -2.30
N GLU A 505 -11.34 29.43 -3.23
CA GLU A 505 -10.59 30.08 -4.33
C GLU A 505 -9.40 30.96 -3.91
N GLU A 506 -9.34 31.45 -2.67
CA GLU A 506 -8.25 32.28 -2.17
C GLU A 506 -7.12 31.43 -1.54
N ASN A 507 -5.90 31.51 -2.09
CA ASN A 507 -4.67 30.84 -1.63
C ASN A 507 -4.54 29.34 -1.90
N LYS A 508 -5.10 28.83 -3.00
CA LYS A 508 -4.88 27.45 -3.43
C LYS A 508 -3.39 27.12 -3.51
N THR A 509 -3.00 26.03 -2.86
CA THR A 509 -1.63 25.51 -2.88
C THR A 509 -1.58 24.09 -3.40
N ALA A 510 -0.42 23.72 -3.93
CA ALA A 510 -0.13 22.36 -4.34
C ALA A 510 1.26 21.94 -3.86
N LEU A 511 1.43 20.63 -3.63
CA LEU A 511 2.73 20.02 -3.46
C LEU A 511 3.18 19.47 -4.81
N VAL A 512 4.39 19.79 -5.27
CA VAL A 512 4.97 19.26 -6.50
C VAL A 512 6.27 18.54 -6.15
N SER A 513 6.42 17.31 -6.62
CA SER A 513 7.63 16.50 -6.45
C SER A 513 8.23 16.22 -7.83
N ILE A 514 9.54 16.41 -7.95
CA ILE A 514 10.29 16.33 -9.21
C ILE A 514 11.55 15.52 -8.95
N VAL A 515 11.82 14.53 -9.80
CA VAL A 515 12.89 13.55 -9.62
C VAL A 515 13.63 13.38 -10.95
N ASN A 516 14.91 13.73 -11.00
CA ASN A 516 15.79 13.38 -12.12
C ASN A 516 16.25 11.92 -11.96
N LEU A 517 15.90 11.04 -12.90
CA LEU A 517 16.21 9.62 -12.84
C LEU A 517 17.59 9.25 -13.40
N ASP A 518 18.36 10.22 -13.87
CA ASP A 518 19.67 9.98 -14.47
C ASP A 518 20.82 10.44 -13.55
N TYR A 519 21.93 9.70 -13.61
CA TYR A 519 23.18 10.05 -12.94
C TYR A 519 23.83 11.28 -13.58
N ASP A 520 23.52 11.53 -14.85
CA ASP A 520 24.01 12.70 -15.56
C ASP A 520 23.14 13.93 -15.31
N ALA A 521 23.79 15.09 -15.31
CA ALA A 521 23.10 16.38 -15.22
C ALA A 521 22.31 16.67 -16.50
N VAL A 522 21.09 17.20 -16.33
CA VAL A 522 20.31 17.74 -17.42
C VAL A 522 20.80 19.15 -17.72
N SER A 523 21.33 19.36 -18.93
CA SER A 523 21.76 20.69 -19.37
C SER A 523 20.62 21.53 -19.95
N GLY A 524 20.53 22.79 -19.54
CA GLY A 524 19.53 23.74 -20.06
C GLY A 524 18.20 23.69 -19.31
N PRO A 525 17.23 24.53 -19.71
CA PRO A 525 16.02 24.74 -18.93
C PRO A 525 15.18 23.47 -18.81
N VAL A 526 14.70 23.19 -17.59
CA VAL A 526 13.68 22.16 -17.31
C VAL A 526 12.44 22.85 -16.75
N THR A 527 11.30 22.60 -17.39
CA THR A 527 10.01 23.19 -17.02
C THR A 527 8.99 22.09 -16.75
N VAL A 528 8.33 22.13 -15.59
CA VAL A 528 7.27 21.21 -15.21
C VAL A 528 5.93 21.95 -15.24
N ALA A 529 5.05 21.52 -16.15
CA ALA A 529 3.70 22.05 -16.28
C ALA A 529 2.72 21.28 -15.39
N LEU A 530 1.78 22.00 -14.78
CA LEU A 530 0.66 21.39 -14.06
C LEU A 530 -0.49 21.03 -15.01
N PRO A 531 -1.44 20.15 -14.62
CA PRO A 531 -2.59 19.77 -15.44
C PRO A 531 -3.40 20.95 -15.96
N GLU A 532 -4.09 20.76 -17.10
CA GLU A 532 -4.88 21.79 -17.76
C GLU A 532 -5.84 22.47 -16.75
N ARG A 533 -5.81 23.82 -16.70
CA ARG A 533 -6.53 24.72 -15.77
C ARG A 533 -5.84 25.02 -14.44
N LEU A 534 -4.67 24.45 -14.16
CA LEU A 534 -3.85 24.86 -13.03
C LEU A 534 -2.69 25.73 -13.53
N SER A 535 -2.52 26.90 -12.93
CA SER A 535 -1.38 27.78 -13.20
C SER A 535 -0.62 28.03 -11.91
N VAL A 536 0.71 27.96 -11.96
CA VAL A 536 1.56 28.29 -10.82
C VAL A 536 1.77 29.80 -10.80
N SER A 537 1.48 30.44 -9.66
CA SER A 537 1.69 31.87 -9.44
C SER A 537 2.97 32.17 -8.64
N GLY A 538 3.50 31.19 -7.91
CA GLY A 538 4.69 31.34 -7.08
C GLY A 538 5.18 30.05 -6.46
N VAL A 539 6.48 29.97 -6.15
CA VAL A 539 7.06 28.93 -5.30
C VAL A 539 7.02 29.44 -3.85
N LYS A 540 6.19 28.81 -3.01
CA LYS A 540 6.02 29.21 -1.61
C LYS A 540 7.18 28.73 -0.75
N THR A 541 7.53 27.45 -0.89
CA THR A 541 8.58 26.81 -0.09
C THR A 541 9.20 25.68 -0.89
N ASN A 542 10.53 25.58 -0.89
CA ASN A 542 11.22 24.34 -1.22
C ASN A 542 11.34 23.52 0.09
N VAL A 543 10.64 22.39 0.16
CA VAL A 543 10.60 21.53 1.37
C VAL A 543 11.61 20.37 1.29
N TRP A 544 12.16 20.09 0.12
CA TRP A 544 13.26 19.14 -0.08
C TRP A 544 14.05 19.46 -1.34
N GLY A 545 15.37 19.31 -1.28
CA GLY A 545 16.28 19.55 -2.39
C GLY A 545 16.89 20.94 -2.36
N ASN A 546 17.99 21.12 -3.09
CA ASN A 546 18.74 22.37 -3.11
C ASN A 546 18.50 23.21 -4.36
N THR A 547 17.79 22.65 -5.35
CA THR A 547 17.52 23.33 -6.62
C THR A 547 16.54 24.49 -6.42
N THR A 548 16.88 25.62 -7.03
CA THR A 548 16.07 26.83 -6.98
C THR A 548 15.16 26.88 -8.19
N TRP A 549 13.86 26.82 -7.94
CA TRP A 549 12.82 26.85 -8.96
C TRP A 549 12.20 28.24 -9.05
N THR A 550 11.95 28.71 -10.28
CA THR A 550 11.23 29.95 -10.59
C THR A 550 9.93 29.64 -11.30
N VAL A 551 9.07 30.64 -11.47
CA VAL A 551 7.81 30.51 -12.21
C VAL A 551 7.92 31.24 -13.53
N GLU A 552 7.67 30.54 -14.63
CA GLU A 552 7.65 31.08 -15.99
C GLU A 552 6.40 30.58 -16.70
N ASP A 553 5.61 31.50 -17.27
CA ASP A 553 4.37 31.20 -18.01
C ASP A 553 3.39 30.24 -17.29
N GLY A 554 3.29 30.36 -15.95
CA GLY A 554 2.40 29.53 -15.13
C GLY A 554 2.92 28.12 -14.84
N ALA A 555 4.17 27.82 -15.18
CA ALA A 555 4.86 26.57 -14.87
C ALA A 555 6.05 26.83 -13.94
N ILE A 556 6.55 25.78 -13.29
CA ILE A 556 7.81 25.87 -12.52
C ILE A 556 8.98 25.48 -13.42
N THR A 557 10.04 26.28 -13.38
CA THR A 557 11.19 26.17 -14.27
C THR A 557 12.50 26.30 -13.49
N VAL A 558 13.49 25.51 -13.89
CA VAL A 558 14.90 25.71 -13.53
C VAL A 558 15.68 26.01 -14.80
N ALA A 559 16.15 27.26 -14.94
CA ALA A 559 16.80 27.71 -16.18
C ALA A 559 18.17 27.05 -16.43
N GLY A 560 18.89 26.72 -15.35
CA GLY A 560 20.24 26.14 -15.40
C GLY A 560 20.27 24.63 -15.67
N GLY A 561 19.12 23.95 -15.58
CA GLY A 561 19.03 22.51 -15.61
C GLY A 561 19.06 21.87 -14.22
N LEU A 562 19.21 20.54 -14.19
CA LEU A 562 19.19 19.72 -12.98
C LEU A 562 20.50 18.98 -12.84
N ASP A 563 21.01 18.86 -11.62
CA ASP A 563 22.10 17.94 -11.34
C ASP A 563 21.65 16.48 -11.50
N GLY A 564 22.60 15.57 -11.66
CA GLY A 564 22.33 14.14 -11.68
C GLY A 564 21.69 13.68 -10.36
N LEU A 565 20.64 12.86 -10.45
CA LEU A 565 19.86 12.38 -9.31
C LEU A 565 19.25 13.50 -8.45
N ASP A 566 19.07 14.70 -9.02
CA ASP A 566 18.45 15.80 -8.28
C ASP A 566 16.99 15.51 -7.97
N VAL A 567 16.57 15.92 -6.77
CA VAL A 567 15.22 15.71 -6.25
C VAL A 567 14.75 16.99 -5.61
N SER A 568 13.57 17.46 -6.01
CA SER A 568 12.95 18.66 -5.47
C SER A 568 11.52 18.40 -5.05
N VAL A 569 11.14 18.86 -3.85
CA VAL A 569 9.74 18.90 -3.41
C VAL A 569 9.40 20.32 -3.03
N LEU A 570 8.35 20.85 -3.66
CA LEU A 570 7.96 22.25 -3.58
C LEU A 570 6.52 22.36 -3.11
N ILE A 571 6.25 23.34 -2.26
CA ILE A 571 4.90 23.87 -2.08
C ILE A 571 4.79 25.09 -2.98
N VAL A 572 3.82 25.10 -3.88
CA VAL A 572 3.56 26.19 -4.83
C VAL A 572 2.21 26.84 -4.56
N THR A 573 2.07 28.12 -4.91
CA THR A 573 0.79 28.81 -4.98
C THR A 573 0.22 28.69 -6.38
N LEU A 574 -1.08 28.47 -6.46
CA LEU A 574 -1.82 28.42 -7.72
C LEU A 574 -2.47 29.78 -8.00
N GLY A 575 -2.66 30.12 -9.27
CA GLY A 575 -3.21 31.40 -9.76
C GLY A 575 -4.41 31.23 -10.66
#